data_AF-A0AAF5D982-F1
#
_entry.id   AF-A0AAF5D982-F1
#
_cell.length_a   1.000
_cell.length_b   1.000
_cell.length_c   1.000
_cell.angle_alpha   90.00
_cell.angle_beta   90.00
_cell.angle_gamma   90.00
#
_symmetry.space_group_name_H-M   'P 1'
#
loop_
_entity.id
_entity.type
_entity.pdbx_description
1 polymer ?
#
loop_
_entity_poly.entity_id
_entity_poly.type
_entity_poly.pdbx_seq_one_letter_code
_entity_poly.pdbx_strand_id
1 'polypeptide(L)'
;MFHIKEISSYKLQQRPAYCKYIENFSSIIASTYQLENSYDRSGSFIFFDKQLNKTKEIKTEAGIFRFDVDKFKVNSILASLTNGKLGLVNVENDRIIYSDKLSDGMLLNQCQNWENSNNIIITTDNLGTVFIVDGDKEYNIIESKVVHLLSFNKLPCEVWSCGFIKLNDGNIFGTGGDDGILKIWDKRQGLNKYVDNFETVDNSGITFISHSLYKDNEYIVGSYDEVLRIFDIRNMKEPKKSLKLNGGIWYVEEHIVDNVQQFYCSCMYGGWNLIENKDNILSLKINNNDHGEDLLYGISKVDECSVVNCTFNDYTIRLESIQ
;
A
#
# COMPACT_ATOMS: atom_id res chain seq x y z
N MET A 1 -1.40 -22.89 -18.90
CA MET A 1 -1.46 -21.47 -19.28
C MET A 1 -2.74 -20.97 -18.66
N PHE A 2 -2.67 -19.99 -17.77
CA PHE A 2 -3.86 -19.46 -17.11
C PHE A 2 -4.72 -18.72 -18.14
N HIS A 3 -6.03 -18.89 -18.06
CA HIS A 3 -6.98 -18.08 -18.82
C HIS A 3 -7.58 -17.03 -17.89
N ILE A 4 -7.36 -15.76 -18.22
CA ILE A 4 -7.88 -14.63 -17.47
C ILE A 4 -9.07 -14.06 -18.23
N LYS A 5 -10.14 -13.78 -17.50
CA LYS A 5 -11.35 -13.21 -18.07
C LYS A 5 -12.00 -12.25 -17.10
N GLU A 6 -12.31 -11.04 -17.56
CA GLU A 6 -13.18 -10.09 -16.86
C GLU A 6 -14.57 -10.72 -16.66
N ILE A 7 -14.97 -10.90 -15.41
CA ILE A 7 -16.29 -11.42 -15.00
C ILE A 7 -17.29 -10.27 -14.98
N SER A 8 -16.87 -9.15 -14.41
CA SER A 8 -17.68 -7.94 -14.24
C SER A 8 -16.77 -6.73 -14.00
N SER A 9 -17.31 -5.56 -14.27
CA SER A 9 -16.66 -4.29 -14.01
C SER A 9 -17.66 -3.25 -13.49
N TYR A 10 -17.14 -2.29 -12.73
CA TYR A 10 -17.91 -1.17 -12.22
C TYR A 10 -17.18 0.14 -12.48
N LYS A 11 -17.84 1.07 -13.18
CA LYS A 11 -17.31 2.40 -13.44
C LYS A 11 -17.71 3.37 -12.33
N LEU A 12 -16.70 3.88 -11.62
CA LEU A 12 -16.83 4.84 -10.54
C LEU A 12 -17.12 6.25 -11.08
N GLN A 13 -17.72 7.09 -10.23
CA GLN A 13 -17.91 8.52 -10.51
C GLN A 13 -16.66 9.35 -10.18
N GLN A 14 -15.72 8.77 -9.44
CA GLN A 14 -14.49 9.39 -8.97
C GLN A 14 -13.31 8.46 -9.25
N ARG A 15 -12.13 9.01 -9.47
CA ARG A 15 -10.93 8.21 -9.75
C ARG A 15 -10.57 7.30 -8.57
N PRO A 16 -10.38 5.98 -8.76
CA PRO A 16 -9.91 5.10 -7.71
C PRO A 16 -8.42 5.33 -7.44
N ALA A 17 -8.03 5.37 -6.17
CA ALA A 17 -6.63 5.35 -5.76
C ALA A 17 -6.13 3.92 -5.52
N TYR A 18 -7.01 3.08 -4.97
CA TYR A 18 -6.66 1.78 -4.43
C TYR A 18 -7.92 0.92 -4.24
N CYS A 19 -7.78 -0.39 -4.40
CA CYS A 19 -8.82 -1.36 -4.06
C CYS A 19 -8.24 -2.58 -3.36
N LYS A 20 -9.02 -3.18 -2.46
CA LYS A 20 -8.64 -4.38 -1.71
C LYS A 20 -9.87 -5.20 -1.37
N TYR A 21 -9.76 -6.52 -1.44
CA TYR A 21 -10.72 -7.41 -0.81
C TYR A 21 -10.34 -7.62 0.66
N ILE A 22 -11.29 -7.41 1.56
CA ILE A 22 -11.09 -7.59 3.01
C ILE A 22 -12.00 -8.71 3.50
N GLU A 23 -11.39 -9.86 3.79
CA GLU A 23 -12.08 -11.07 4.26
C GLU A 23 -12.91 -10.81 5.52
N ASN A 24 -12.37 -10.05 6.49
CA ASN A 24 -13.07 -9.71 7.75
C ASN A 24 -14.41 -9.03 7.52
N PHE A 25 -14.58 -8.31 6.40
CA PHE A 25 -15.82 -7.62 6.04
C PHE A 25 -16.55 -8.31 4.90
N SER A 26 -15.99 -9.41 4.36
CA SER A 26 -16.44 -10.08 3.15
C SER A 26 -16.76 -9.10 2.01
N SER A 27 -15.94 -8.05 1.88
CA SER A 27 -16.21 -6.91 1.02
C SER A 27 -14.99 -6.56 0.18
N ILE A 28 -15.23 -6.26 -1.08
CA ILE A 28 -14.29 -5.51 -1.93
C ILE A 28 -14.48 -4.04 -1.61
N ILE A 29 -13.40 -3.31 -1.33
CA ILE A 29 -13.44 -1.90 -1.00
C ILE A 29 -12.52 -1.17 -1.96
N ALA A 30 -13.03 -0.09 -2.55
CA ALA A 30 -12.22 0.86 -3.30
C ALA A 30 -12.24 2.22 -2.61
N SER A 31 -11.10 2.88 -2.59
CA SER A 31 -10.97 4.26 -2.16
C SER A 31 -10.82 5.18 -3.36
N THR A 32 -11.45 6.34 -3.30
CA THR A 32 -11.39 7.34 -4.38
C THR A 32 -10.65 8.61 -3.95
N TYR A 33 -10.06 9.29 -4.93
CA TYR A 33 -9.39 10.58 -4.75
C TYR A 33 -9.62 11.45 -6.00
N GLN A 34 -10.81 12.01 -6.12
CA GLN A 34 -11.14 12.86 -7.25
C GLN A 34 -10.48 14.23 -7.10
N LEU A 35 -9.73 14.66 -8.11
CA LEU A 35 -9.21 16.02 -8.19
C LEU A 35 -10.34 16.94 -8.69
N GLU A 36 -10.78 17.85 -7.84
CA GLU A 36 -11.72 18.92 -8.21
C GLU A 36 -10.95 20.15 -8.74
N ASN A 37 -9.77 20.38 -8.17
CA ASN A 37 -8.78 21.34 -8.62
C ASN A 37 -7.38 20.94 -8.08
N SER A 38 -6.40 21.85 -8.15
CA SER A 38 -5.04 21.59 -7.68
C SER A 38 -4.91 21.35 -6.17
N TYR A 39 -5.89 21.80 -5.37
CA TYR A 39 -5.84 21.77 -3.91
C TYR A 39 -6.95 20.94 -3.28
N ASP A 40 -8.12 20.89 -3.93
CA ASP A 40 -9.29 20.21 -3.40
C ASP A 40 -9.45 18.84 -4.03
N ARG A 41 -9.62 17.85 -3.16
CA ARG A 41 -9.75 16.45 -3.52
C ARG A 41 -10.86 15.85 -2.70
N SER A 42 -11.88 15.34 -3.38
CA SER A 42 -12.99 14.62 -2.76
C SER A 42 -12.72 13.12 -2.79
N GLY A 43 -13.25 12.38 -1.82
CA GLY A 43 -13.01 10.96 -1.69
C GLY A 43 -14.18 10.22 -1.05
N SER A 44 -14.21 8.92 -1.28
CA SER A 44 -15.19 8.01 -0.72
C SER A 44 -14.62 6.60 -0.65
N PHE A 45 -15.10 5.83 0.32
CA PHE A 45 -15.01 4.38 0.29
C PHE A 45 -16.23 3.84 -0.43
N ILE A 46 -16.02 3.05 -1.47
CA ILE A 46 -17.08 2.32 -2.18
C ILE A 46 -16.92 0.85 -1.87
N PHE A 47 -17.98 0.25 -1.33
CA PHE A 47 -18.00 -1.15 -0.94
C PHE A 47 -18.78 -1.96 -1.97
N PHE A 48 -18.29 -3.16 -2.23
CA PHE A 48 -18.89 -4.12 -3.13
C PHE A 48 -18.90 -5.51 -2.49
N ASP A 49 -19.85 -6.33 -2.90
CA ASP A 49 -19.79 -7.77 -2.64
C ASP A 49 -18.74 -8.44 -3.56
N LYS A 50 -18.59 -9.77 -3.43
CA LYS A 50 -17.66 -10.57 -4.26
C LYS A 50 -18.06 -10.65 -5.75
N GLN A 51 -19.22 -10.12 -6.11
CA GLN A 51 -19.73 -10.06 -7.49
C GLN A 51 -19.70 -8.63 -8.05
N LEU A 52 -19.00 -7.72 -7.38
CA LEU A 52 -18.87 -6.31 -7.77
C LEU A 52 -20.21 -5.53 -7.77
N ASN A 53 -21.22 -5.98 -7.02
CA ASN A 53 -22.41 -5.17 -6.77
C ASN A 53 -22.12 -4.15 -5.68
N LYS A 54 -22.32 -2.85 -5.96
CA LYS A 54 -22.11 -1.79 -4.97
C LYS A 54 -23.10 -1.95 -3.81
N THR A 55 -22.58 -2.14 -2.60
CA THR A 55 -23.39 -2.34 -1.38
C THR A 55 -23.54 -1.06 -0.57
N LYS A 56 -22.49 -0.22 -0.52
CA LYS A 56 -22.54 1.08 0.16
C LYS A 56 -21.44 2.04 -0.32
N GLU A 57 -21.60 3.30 0.07
CA GLU A 57 -20.63 4.37 -0.14
C GLU A 57 -20.53 5.20 1.15
N ILE A 58 -19.31 5.44 1.61
CA ILE A 58 -19.01 6.29 2.77
C ILE A 58 -18.17 7.45 2.27
N LYS A 59 -18.74 8.65 2.25
CA LYS A 59 -18.06 9.87 1.83
C LYS A 59 -17.09 10.37 2.91
N THR A 60 -15.90 10.75 2.50
CA THR A 60 -14.88 11.35 3.38
C THR A 60 -14.77 12.86 3.13
N GLU A 61 -14.17 13.58 4.07
CA GLU A 61 -13.93 15.03 3.91
C GLU A 61 -12.82 15.37 2.90
N ALA A 62 -12.06 14.37 2.44
CA ALA A 62 -10.98 14.51 1.47
C ALA A 62 -10.77 13.20 0.68
N GLY A 63 -9.97 13.26 -0.39
CA GLY A 63 -9.48 12.10 -1.13
C GLY A 63 -8.78 11.08 -0.23
N ILE A 64 -8.91 9.79 -0.55
CA ILE A 64 -8.27 8.70 0.20
C ILE A 64 -7.22 8.05 -0.69
N PHE A 65 -5.96 8.17 -0.30
CA PHE A 65 -4.87 7.63 -1.09
C PHE A 65 -4.64 6.14 -0.80
N ARG A 66 -4.60 5.79 0.48
CA ARG A 66 -4.36 4.41 0.94
C ARG A 66 -5.18 4.11 2.17
N PHE A 67 -5.59 2.86 2.31
CA PHE A 67 -6.25 2.36 3.52
C PHE A 67 -5.84 0.91 3.79
N ASP A 68 -5.99 0.50 5.03
CA ASP A 68 -5.95 -0.91 5.43
C ASP A 68 -6.85 -1.15 6.65
N VAL A 69 -7.08 -2.41 7.01
CA VAL A 69 -7.77 -2.78 8.26
C VAL A 69 -7.01 -2.18 9.44
N ASP A 70 -7.72 -1.49 10.32
CA ASP A 70 -7.12 -1.03 11.56
C ASP A 70 -6.85 -2.25 12.46
N LYS A 71 -5.59 -2.39 12.89
CA LYS A 71 -5.17 -3.57 13.67
C LYS A 71 -5.64 -3.54 15.12
N PHE A 72 -6.07 -2.39 15.62
CA PHE A 72 -6.37 -2.16 17.04
C PHE A 72 -7.85 -1.87 17.33
N LYS A 73 -8.62 -1.43 16.33
CA LYS A 73 -10.03 -1.09 16.44
C LYS A 73 -10.84 -2.08 15.61
N VAL A 74 -11.73 -2.81 16.29
CA VAL A 74 -12.59 -3.82 15.68
C VAL A 74 -13.46 -3.20 14.57
N ASN A 75 -13.63 -3.95 13.48
CA ASN A 75 -14.47 -3.58 12.34
C ASN A 75 -14.18 -2.19 11.77
N SER A 76 -12.90 -1.81 11.76
CA SER A 76 -12.48 -0.48 11.36
C SER A 76 -11.40 -0.50 10.29
N ILE A 77 -11.37 0.57 9.48
CA ILE A 77 -10.40 0.83 8.44
C ILE A 77 -9.68 2.13 8.78
N LEU A 78 -8.35 2.13 8.67
CA LEU A 78 -7.52 3.32 8.85
C LEU A 78 -7.05 3.82 7.48
N ALA A 79 -7.28 5.11 7.22
CA ALA A 79 -7.11 5.74 5.92
C ALA A 79 -6.11 6.92 5.97
N SER A 80 -5.26 7.03 4.95
CA SER A 80 -4.44 8.21 4.68
C SER A 80 -5.17 9.15 3.74
N LEU A 81 -5.48 10.37 4.22
CA LEU A 81 -6.28 11.34 3.48
C LEU A 81 -5.42 12.45 2.87
N THR A 82 -5.89 12.98 1.74
CA THR A 82 -5.20 14.01 0.98
C THR A 82 -5.21 15.38 1.63
N ASN A 83 -5.95 15.58 2.73
CA ASN A 83 -5.95 16.81 3.51
C ASN A 83 -4.97 16.78 4.71
N GLY A 84 -4.09 15.77 4.76
CA GLY A 84 -3.06 15.67 5.79
C GLY A 84 -3.52 14.99 7.07
N LYS A 85 -4.68 14.33 7.07
CA LYS A 85 -5.26 13.65 8.24
C LYS A 85 -5.33 12.14 8.04
N LEU A 86 -5.38 11.43 9.15
CA LEU A 86 -5.84 10.04 9.21
C LEU A 86 -7.36 10.01 9.39
N GLY A 87 -8.02 9.04 8.76
CA GLY A 87 -9.45 8.76 8.95
C GLY A 87 -9.66 7.33 9.41
N LEU A 88 -10.29 7.15 10.58
CA LEU A 88 -10.73 5.86 11.09
C LEU A 88 -12.21 5.68 10.78
N VAL A 89 -12.53 4.73 9.90
CA VAL A 89 -13.90 4.42 9.50
C VAL A 89 -14.34 3.13 10.20
N ASN A 90 -15.40 3.21 11.00
CA ASN A 90 -16.08 2.02 11.49
C ASN A 90 -17.03 1.49 10.40
N VAL A 91 -16.82 0.26 9.98
CA VAL A 91 -17.52 -0.35 8.83
C VAL A 91 -18.93 -0.82 9.19
N GLU A 92 -19.27 -0.99 10.47
CA GLU A 92 -20.61 -1.43 10.88
C GLU A 92 -21.63 -0.29 10.91
N ASN A 93 -21.21 0.89 11.36
CA ASN A 93 -22.09 2.05 11.56
C ASN A 93 -21.73 3.27 10.70
N ASP A 94 -20.76 3.11 9.80
CA ASP A 94 -20.28 4.12 8.85
C ASP A 94 -19.77 5.42 9.50
N ARG A 95 -19.48 5.41 10.81
CA ARG A 95 -18.92 6.55 11.53
C ARG A 95 -17.45 6.73 11.18
N ILE A 96 -17.05 7.98 10.97
CA ILE A 96 -15.67 8.36 10.72
C ILE A 96 -15.16 9.23 11.88
N ILE A 97 -13.97 8.91 12.37
CA ILE A 97 -13.20 9.73 13.31
C ILE A 97 -11.95 10.19 12.57
N TYR A 98 -11.70 11.50 12.54
CA TYR A 98 -10.53 12.07 11.91
C TYR A 98 -9.50 12.47 12.96
N SER A 99 -8.21 12.35 12.62
CA SER A 99 -7.15 13.00 13.39
C SER A 99 -7.18 14.51 13.21
N ASP A 100 -6.41 15.22 14.04
CA ASP A 100 -5.94 16.56 13.67
C ASP A 100 -5.09 16.51 12.40
N LYS A 101 -4.87 17.68 11.78
CA LYS A 101 -4.04 17.82 10.58
C LYS A 101 -2.58 17.52 10.95
N LEU A 102 -2.07 16.37 10.48
CA LEU A 102 -0.70 15.91 10.76
C LEU A 102 0.32 16.54 9.81
N SER A 103 -0.06 16.67 8.54
CA SER A 103 0.77 17.29 7.49
C SER A 103 0.03 18.44 6.82
N ASP A 104 0.78 19.46 6.39
CA ASP A 104 0.25 20.47 5.47
C ASP A 104 0.05 19.95 4.03
N GLY A 105 0.65 18.80 3.72
CA GLY A 105 0.47 18.05 2.48
C GLY A 105 -0.55 16.91 2.61
N MET A 106 -0.52 16.02 1.62
CA MET A 106 -1.33 14.81 1.54
C MET A 106 -0.64 13.67 2.28
N LEU A 107 -1.38 12.92 3.11
CA LEU A 107 -0.88 11.64 3.57
C LEU A 107 -0.96 10.62 2.42
N LEU A 108 0.13 9.88 2.21
CA LEU A 108 0.30 8.94 1.10
C LEU A 108 0.22 7.49 1.55
N ASN A 109 0.60 7.17 2.79
CA ASN A 109 0.51 5.80 3.28
C ASN A 109 0.43 5.76 4.80
N GLN A 110 -0.05 4.64 5.34
CA GLN A 110 0.00 4.35 6.76
C GLN A 110 0.21 2.86 7.00
N CYS A 111 0.91 2.52 8.08
CA CYS A 111 1.01 1.15 8.54
C CYS A 111 0.95 1.05 10.07
N GLN A 112 0.42 -0.09 10.52
CA GLN A 112 0.37 -0.51 11.91
C GLN A 112 1.02 -1.89 12.07
N ASN A 113 1.61 -2.15 13.24
CA ASN A 113 1.94 -3.50 13.68
C ASN A 113 1.25 -3.77 15.02
N TRP A 114 0.50 -4.87 15.08
CA TRP A 114 -0.20 -5.33 16.29
C TRP A 114 0.78 -5.91 17.32
N GLU A 115 1.79 -6.65 16.86
CA GLU A 115 2.65 -7.43 17.75
C GLU A 115 3.61 -6.57 18.57
N ASN A 116 3.60 -6.79 19.89
CA ASN A 116 4.48 -6.15 20.87
C ASN A 116 4.52 -4.62 20.79
N SER A 117 3.42 -4.01 20.37
CA SER A 117 3.37 -2.63 19.97
C SER A 117 2.11 -2.00 20.54
N ASN A 118 2.25 -0.86 21.21
CA ASN A 118 1.12 0.06 21.42
C ASN A 118 0.53 0.41 20.05
N ASN A 119 -0.67 1.02 20.02
CA ASN A 119 -1.27 1.51 18.79
C ASN A 119 -0.43 2.66 18.18
N ILE A 120 0.67 2.29 17.53
CA ILE A 120 1.60 3.19 16.86
C ILE A 120 1.36 3.06 15.37
N ILE A 121 1.11 4.21 14.75
CA ILE A 121 0.91 4.34 13.33
C ILE A 121 2.13 5.04 12.76
N ILE A 122 2.73 4.46 11.72
CA ILE A 122 3.66 5.18 10.86
C ILE A 122 2.86 5.68 9.68
N THR A 123 2.94 6.98 9.37
CA THR A 123 2.33 7.55 8.18
C THR A 123 3.31 8.47 7.47
N THR A 124 3.07 8.74 6.20
CA THR A 124 3.98 9.46 5.31
C THR A 124 3.22 10.47 4.47
N ASP A 125 3.90 11.52 3.97
CA ASP A 125 3.28 12.55 3.15
C ASP A 125 3.98 12.81 1.81
N ASN A 126 3.41 13.73 1.04
CA ASN A 126 3.97 14.17 -0.24
C ASN A 126 5.05 15.26 -0.10
N LEU A 127 5.47 15.58 1.12
CA LEU A 127 6.42 16.65 1.46
C LEU A 127 7.67 16.07 2.13
N GLY A 128 8.02 14.82 1.83
CA GLY A 128 9.21 14.14 2.32
C GLY A 128 9.15 13.68 3.77
N THR A 129 8.00 13.81 4.44
CA THR A 129 7.86 13.63 5.89
C THR A 129 7.41 12.23 6.25
N VAL A 130 8.00 11.72 7.33
CA VAL A 130 7.55 10.52 8.04
C VAL A 130 7.05 10.95 9.42
N PHE A 131 5.94 10.37 9.86
CA PHE A 131 5.29 10.63 11.15
C PHE A 131 5.19 9.33 11.95
N ILE A 132 5.52 9.41 13.23
CA ILE A 132 5.24 8.38 14.24
C ILE A 132 4.09 8.93 15.08
N VAL A 133 2.96 8.23 15.10
CA VAL A 133 1.70 8.71 15.66
C VAL A 133 1.18 7.74 16.72
N ASP A 134 0.70 8.28 17.85
CA ASP A 134 0.02 7.54 18.91
C ASP A 134 -1.49 7.44 18.61
N GLY A 135 -1.92 6.31 18.09
CA GLY A 135 -3.30 6.04 17.70
C GLY A 135 -4.28 5.90 18.88
N ASP A 136 -3.80 5.75 20.12
CA ASP A 136 -4.67 5.71 21.31
C ASP A 136 -4.80 7.07 22.00
N LYS A 137 -3.93 8.03 21.65
CA LYS A 137 -4.01 9.42 22.14
C LYS A 137 -4.44 10.36 21.04
N GLU A 138 -5.62 10.13 20.49
CA GLU A 138 -6.25 11.02 19.49
C GLU A 138 -5.34 11.29 18.27
N TYR A 139 -4.50 10.33 17.88
CA TYR A 139 -3.55 10.45 16.78
C TYR A 139 -2.52 11.57 16.97
N ASN A 140 -2.07 11.78 18.21
CA ASN A 140 -1.00 12.73 18.51
C ASN A 140 0.33 12.32 17.84
N ILE A 141 1.04 13.30 17.28
CA ILE A 141 2.38 13.11 16.74
C ILE A 141 3.37 12.87 17.89
N ILE A 142 4.01 11.70 17.91
CA ILE A 142 5.14 11.41 18.80
C ILE A 142 6.41 12.05 18.23
N GLU A 143 6.63 11.87 16.93
CA GLU A 143 7.75 12.44 16.21
C GLU A 143 7.38 12.59 14.72
N SER A 144 7.87 13.64 14.07
CA SER A 144 7.81 13.75 12.62
C SER A 144 9.08 14.42 12.08
N LYS A 145 9.48 14.05 10.87
CA LYS A 145 10.66 14.62 10.23
C LYS A 145 10.63 14.46 8.72
N VAL A 146 11.05 15.52 8.00
CA VAL A 146 11.37 15.43 6.57
C VAL A 146 12.65 14.62 6.42
N VAL A 147 12.54 13.45 5.79
CA VAL A 147 13.64 12.49 5.66
C VAL A 147 13.86 12.02 4.23
N HIS A 148 12.91 12.18 3.31
CA HIS A 148 13.09 11.87 1.88
C HIS A 148 13.20 13.14 1.05
N LEU A 149 14.33 13.28 0.35
CA LEU A 149 14.68 14.45 -0.45
C LEU A 149 15.25 14.00 -1.79
N LEU A 150 14.82 14.60 -2.90
CA LEU A 150 15.34 14.27 -4.23
C LEU A 150 16.85 14.47 -4.31
N SER A 151 17.54 13.53 -4.96
CA SER A 151 19.01 13.52 -5.02
C SER A 151 19.62 14.79 -5.63
N PHE A 152 18.98 15.38 -6.64
CA PHE A 152 19.52 16.51 -7.41
C PHE A 152 19.34 17.88 -6.74
N ASN A 153 18.13 18.21 -6.29
CA ASN A 153 17.80 19.54 -5.75
C ASN A 153 17.61 19.56 -4.22
N LYS A 154 17.67 18.38 -3.57
CA LYS A 154 17.46 18.19 -2.13
C LYS A 154 16.12 18.75 -1.63
N LEU A 155 15.13 18.87 -2.52
CA LEU A 155 13.77 19.23 -2.16
C LEU A 155 13.03 18.00 -1.64
N PRO A 156 12.07 18.18 -0.71
CA PRO A 156 11.23 17.08 -0.26
C PRO A 156 10.43 16.46 -1.41
N CYS A 157 10.17 15.16 -1.30
CA CYS A 157 9.48 14.38 -2.32
C CYS A 157 8.43 13.45 -1.73
N GLU A 158 7.65 12.85 -2.60
CA GLU A 158 6.60 11.92 -2.25
C GLU A 158 7.14 10.68 -1.56
N VAL A 159 6.67 10.42 -0.33
CA VAL A 159 7.02 9.23 0.45
C VAL A 159 5.88 8.21 0.31
N TRP A 160 5.88 7.48 -0.80
CA TRP A 160 4.82 6.56 -1.19
C TRP A 160 4.61 5.38 -0.25
N SER A 161 5.63 4.99 0.51
CA SER A 161 5.59 3.76 1.30
C SER A 161 6.12 3.93 2.72
N CYS A 162 5.41 3.29 3.64
CA CYS A 162 5.91 2.91 4.95
C CYS A 162 5.39 1.52 5.32
N GLY A 163 6.19 0.74 6.04
CA GLY A 163 5.82 -0.61 6.44
C GLY A 163 6.72 -1.16 7.54
N PHE A 164 6.16 -1.80 8.57
CA PHE A 164 6.93 -2.60 9.50
C PHE A 164 7.57 -3.77 8.77
N ILE A 165 8.88 -3.98 8.95
CA ILE A 165 9.67 -4.95 8.17
C ILE A 165 9.89 -6.28 8.90
N LYS A 166 9.35 -6.42 10.11
CA LYS A 166 9.37 -7.64 10.88
C LYS A 166 7.99 -7.91 11.45
N LEU A 167 7.46 -9.10 11.19
CA LEU A 167 6.08 -9.45 11.52
C LEU A 167 5.85 -9.32 13.04
N ASN A 168 6.72 -9.92 13.86
CA ASN A 168 6.56 -9.95 15.31
C ASN A 168 7.34 -8.86 16.08
N ASP A 169 7.71 -7.77 15.40
CA ASP A 169 8.42 -6.63 16.01
C ASP A 169 7.87 -5.30 15.48
N GLY A 170 7.12 -4.61 16.33
CA GLY A 170 6.61 -3.29 16.00
C GLY A 170 7.62 -2.15 16.15
N ASN A 171 8.93 -2.37 16.29
CA ASN A 171 9.91 -1.28 16.44
C ASN A 171 10.59 -0.89 15.13
N ILE A 172 10.79 -1.84 14.22
CA ILE A 172 11.57 -1.63 13.00
C ILE A 172 10.65 -1.50 11.79
N PHE A 173 10.80 -0.40 11.06
CA PHE A 173 9.99 -0.10 9.88
C PHE A 173 10.84 0.50 8.77
N GLY A 174 10.38 0.33 7.53
CA GLY A 174 10.96 0.94 6.34
C GLY A 174 10.10 2.10 5.84
N THR A 175 10.73 3.08 5.19
CA THR A 175 10.07 4.12 4.42
C THR A 175 10.72 4.27 3.05
N GLY A 176 9.95 4.68 2.06
CA GLY A 176 10.40 4.78 0.68
C GLY A 176 9.59 5.80 -0.11
N GLY A 177 10.26 6.47 -1.04
CA GLY A 177 9.67 7.54 -1.83
C GLY A 177 10.38 7.76 -3.16
N ASP A 178 10.08 8.89 -3.81
CA ASP A 178 10.63 9.29 -5.12
C ASP A 178 12.12 9.64 -5.11
N ASP A 179 12.76 9.68 -3.94
CA ASP A 179 14.22 9.71 -3.86
C ASP A 179 14.86 8.36 -4.24
N GLY A 180 14.06 7.29 -4.38
CA GLY A 180 14.53 5.96 -4.77
C GLY A 180 15.28 5.23 -3.64
N ILE A 181 15.16 5.71 -2.41
CA ILE A 181 15.88 5.18 -1.24
C ILE A 181 14.89 4.50 -0.29
N LEU A 182 15.13 3.23 0.00
CA LEU A 182 14.54 2.55 1.15
C LEU A 182 15.35 2.93 2.40
N LYS A 183 14.71 3.55 3.39
CA LYS A 183 15.33 3.86 4.70
C LYS A 183 14.73 2.98 5.78
N ILE A 184 15.58 2.33 6.57
CA ILE A 184 15.15 1.46 7.67
C ILE A 184 15.33 2.19 9.00
N TRP A 185 14.30 2.20 9.83
CA TRP A 185 14.24 2.96 11.07
C TRP A 185 14.01 2.03 12.25
N ASP A 186 14.57 2.40 13.40
CA ASP A 186 14.17 1.88 14.70
C ASP A 186 13.44 3.00 15.44
N LYS A 187 12.13 2.85 15.66
CA LYS A 187 11.32 3.90 16.29
C LYS A 187 11.81 4.31 17.67
N ARG A 188 12.57 3.46 18.36
CA ARG A 188 13.18 3.75 19.68
C ARG A 188 14.34 4.73 19.58
N GLN A 189 14.95 4.85 18.41
CA GLN A 189 16.05 5.79 18.11
C GLN A 189 15.55 7.07 17.44
N GLY A 190 14.26 7.11 17.08
CA GLY A 190 13.62 8.21 16.38
C GLY A 190 14.01 8.34 14.91
N LEU A 191 13.68 9.47 14.31
CA LEU A 191 13.86 9.75 12.87
C LEU A 191 15.15 10.53 12.56
N ASN A 192 16.05 10.67 13.53
CA ASN A 192 17.29 11.43 13.34
C ASN A 192 18.31 10.71 12.48
N LYS A 193 18.33 9.37 12.52
CA LYS A 193 19.25 8.54 11.75
C LYS A 193 18.59 7.19 11.47
N TYR A 194 18.53 6.81 10.19
CA TYR A 194 18.12 5.46 9.81
C TYR A 194 19.20 4.43 10.18
N VAL A 195 18.78 3.21 10.49
CA VAL A 195 19.62 2.06 10.85
C VAL A 195 20.40 1.54 9.64
N ASP A 196 19.73 1.45 8.50
CA ASP A 196 20.30 1.00 7.23
C ASP A 196 19.50 1.59 6.06
N ASN A 197 20.00 1.44 4.84
CA ASN A 197 19.32 1.88 3.63
C ASN A 197 19.68 1.04 2.40
N PHE A 198 18.85 1.15 1.36
CA PHE A 198 19.09 0.58 0.04
C PHE A 198 18.65 1.58 -1.03
N GLU A 199 19.46 1.73 -2.08
CA GLU A 199 19.16 2.60 -3.23
C GLU A 199 18.78 1.76 -4.45
N THR A 200 17.71 2.16 -5.12
CA THR A 200 17.22 1.53 -6.35
C THR A 200 18.07 1.90 -7.56
N VAL A 201 17.89 1.16 -8.66
CA VAL A 201 18.49 1.53 -9.93
C VAL A 201 17.86 2.85 -10.43
N ASP A 202 18.70 3.77 -10.89
CA ASP A 202 18.32 5.08 -11.42
C ASP A 202 17.50 5.96 -10.46
N ASN A 203 17.57 5.71 -9.14
CA ASN A 203 16.76 6.37 -8.11
C ASN A 203 15.25 6.23 -8.34
N SER A 204 14.81 5.06 -8.83
CA SER A 204 13.40 4.79 -9.06
C SER A 204 12.61 4.66 -7.75
N GLY A 205 11.51 5.39 -7.61
CA GLY A 205 10.78 5.48 -6.35
C GLY A 205 10.40 4.14 -5.70
N ILE A 206 10.50 4.06 -4.38
CA ILE A 206 10.07 2.89 -3.59
C ILE A 206 8.59 3.08 -3.20
N THR A 207 7.73 2.23 -3.71
CA THR A 207 6.26 2.39 -3.68
C THR A 207 5.57 1.42 -2.73
N PHE A 208 6.24 0.33 -2.34
CA PHE A 208 5.68 -0.68 -1.46
C PHE A 208 6.70 -1.25 -0.50
N ILE A 209 6.34 -1.36 0.78
CA ILE A 209 7.13 -2.00 1.84
C ILE A 209 6.17 -2.76 2.77
N SER A 210 6.46 -4.03 3.04
CA SER A 210 5.76 -4.81 4.08
C SER A 210 6.66 -5.93 4.61
N HIS A 211 6.47 -6.34 5.86
CA HIS A 211 7.00 -7.61 6.35
C HIS A 211 6.44 -8.79 5.54
N SER A 212 7.20 -9.88 5.53
CA SER A 212 6.79 -11.16 4.95
C SER A 212 5.90 -11.93 5.92
N LEU A 213 4.77 -12.43 5.41
CA LEU A 213 3.93 -13.40 6.10
C LEU A 213 4.55 -14.80 6.09
N TYR A 214 5.46 -15.06 5.14
CA TYR A 214 6.11 -16.36 4.99
C TYR A 214 7.26 -16.60 5.99
N LYS A 215 8.06 -15.56 6.29
CA LYS A 215 9.25 -15.65 7.14
C LYS A 215 9.45 -14.37 7.94
N ASP A 216 9.51 -14.49 9.27
CA ASP A 216 9.61 -13.36 10.22
C ASP A 216 10.79 -12.40 9.95
N ASN A 217 11.91 -12.91 9.45
CA ASN A 217 13.11 -12.11 9.18
C ASN A 217 13.17 -11.56 7.74
N GLU A 218 12.10 -11.70 6.95
CA GLU A 218 12.06 -11.22 5.58
C GLU A 218 11.04 -10.07 5.42
N TYR A 219 11.32 -9.18 4.48
CA TYR A 219 10.39 -8.12 4.08
C TYR A 219 10.42 -7.91 2.57
N ILE A 220 9.31 -7.39 2.04
CA ILE A 220 9.04 -7.22 0.63
C ILE A 220 9.14 -5.75 0.28
N VAL A 221 9.76 -5.47 -0.86
CA VAL A 221 9.91 -4.11 -1.40
C VAL A 221 9.53 -4.11 -2.88
N GLY A 222 8.67 -3.17 -3.26
CA GLY A 222 8.31 -2.85 -4.65
C GLY A 222 8.76 -1.44 -5.03
N SER A 223 9.08 -1.23 -6.31
CA SER A 223 9.60 0.03 -6.83
C SER A 223 9.20 0.27 -8.28
N TYR A 224 9.28 1.53 -8.69
CA TYR A 224 9.21 1.96 -10.09
C TYR A 224 10.32 1.40 -10.98
N ASP A 225 11.42 0.86 -10.43
CA ASP A 225 12.40 0.11 -11.23
C ASP A 225 11.89 -1.27 -11.66
N GLU A 226 10.62 -1.57 -11.41
CA GLU A 226 9.91 -2.78 -11.84
C GLU A 226 10.44 -4.05 -11.18
N VAL A 227 11.22 -3.95 -10.09
CA VAL A 227 11.81 -5.11 -9.43
C VAL A 227 11.13 -5.38 -8.08
N LEU A 228 10.51 -6.57 -7.98
CA LEU A 228 10.05 -7.11 -6.71
C LEU A 228 11.26 -7.64 -5.94
N ARG A 229 11.42 -7.23 -4.69
CA ARG A 229 12.54 -7.63 -3.84
C ARG A 229 12.07 -8.27 -2.55
N ILE A 230 12.80 -9.30 -2.12
CA ILE A 230 12.72 -9.84 -0.76
C ILE A 230 14.07 -9.62 -0.10
N PHE A 231 14.08 -8.94 1.03
CA PHE A 231 15.26 -8.71 1.85
C PHE A 231 15.23 -9.61 3.09
N ASP A 232 16.39 -9.78 3.72
CA ASP A 232 16.53 -10.41 5.04
C ASP A 232 16.99 -9.34 6.04
N ILE A 233 16.30 -9.16 7.16
CA ILE A 233 16.63 -8.12 8.15
C ILE A 233 18.05 -8.28 8.73
N ARG A 234 18.65 -9.47 8.63
CA ARG A 234 20.02 -9.75 9.10
C ARG A 234 21.07 -9.27 8.10
N ASN A 235 20.67 -8.98 6.86
CA ASN A 235 21.51 -8.41 5.81
C ASN A 235 20.65 -7.54 4.88
N MET A 236 20.51 -6.26 5.22
CA MET A 236 19.63 -5.32 4.52
C MET A 236 20.31 -4.57 3.37
N LYS A 237 21.62 -4.78 3.17
CA LYS A 237 22.39 -4.08 2.14
C LYS A 237 22.00 -4.46 0.72
N GLU A 238 21.58 -5.72 0.53
CA GLU A 238 21.24 -6.26 -0.78
C GLU A 238 20.00 -7.16 -0.66
N PRO A 239 19.12 -7.19 -1.68
CA PRO A 239 17.98 -8.07 -1.67
C PRO A 239 18.45 -9.52 -1.69
N LYS A 240 17.87 -10.34 -0.81
CA LYS A 240 18.06 -11.80 -0.80
C LYS A 240 17.57 -12.43 -2.10
N LYS A 241 16.47 -11.90 -2.65
CA LYS A 241 15.87 -12.32 -3.91
C LYS A 241 15.31 -11.10 -4.63
N SER A 242 15.36 -11.13 -5.96
CA SER A 242 14.72 -10.13 -6.79
C SER A 242 14.14 -10.75 -8.06
N LEU A 243 13.08 -10.13 -8.59
CA LEU A 243 12.50 -10.50 -9.88
C LEU A 243 12.04 -9.23 -10.59
N LYS A 244 12.59 -9.00 -11.79
CA LYS A 244 12.15 -7.92 -12.70
C LYS A 244 10.79 -8.30 -13.30
N LEU A 245 9.83 -7.39 -13.22
CA LEU A 245 8.50 -7.48 -13.80
C LEU A 245 8.42 -6.55 -15.04
N ASN A 246 7.23 -6.35 -15.56
CA ASN A 246 6.97 -5.65 -16.83
C ASN A 246 6.38 -4.24 -16.67
N GLY A 247 6.53 -3.64 -15.50
CA GLY A 247 6.05 -2.29 -15.20
C GLY A 247 6.34 -1.89 -13.75
N GLY A 248 6.30 -0.58 -13.48
CA GLY A 248 6.58 -0.03 -12.16
C GLY A 248 5.63 -0.63 -11.12
N ILE A 249 6.19 -1.28 -10.10
CA ILE A 249 5.38 -1.91 -9.04
C ILE A 249 4.78 -0.80 -8.21
N TRP A 250 3.48 -0.87 -7.95
CA TRP A 250 2.75 0.10 -7.13
C TRP A 250 2.26 -0.51 -5.81
N TYR A 251 1.73 -1.73 -5.87
CA TYR A 251 1.24 -2.46 -4.72
C TYR A 251 1.55 -3.95 -4.87
N VAL A 252 1.78 -4.61 -3.74
CA VAL A 252 2.01 -6.05 -3.64
C VAL A 252 1.10 -6.61 -2.56
N GLU A 253 0.37 -7.67 -2.88
CA GLU A 253 -0.41 -8.44 -1.91
C GLU A 253 0.14 -9.85 -1.77
N GLU A 254 0.56 -10.21 -0.55
CA GLU A 254 1.14 -11.51 -0.23
C GLU A 254 0.09 -12.49 0.26
N HIS A 255 0.15 -13.73 -0.23
CA HIS A 255 -0.65 -14.86 0.22
C HIS A 255 0.22 -16.10 0.40
N ILE A 256 -0.10 -16.95 1.38
CA ILE A 256 0.55 -18.26 1.54
C ILE A 256 -0.45 -19.35 1.19
N VAL A 257 -0.23 -20.07 0.09
CA VAL A 257 -1.10 -21.14 -0.40
C VAL A 257 -0.28 -22.42 -0.50
N ASP A 258 -0.69 -23.48 0.18
CA ASP A 258 0.00 -24.77 0.20
C ASP A 258 1.51 -24.69 0.47
N ASN A 259 1.90 -23.85 1.45
CA ASN A 259 3.30 -23.51 1.81
C ASN A 259 4.12 -22.81 0.71
N VAL A 260 3.48 -22.33 -0.35
CA VAL A 260 4.06 -21.47 -1.37
C VAL A 260 3.68 -20.03 -1.09
N GLN A 261 4.68 -19.15 -1.07
CA GLN A 261 4.47 -17.72 -0.94
C GLN A 261 4.14 -17.15 -2.32
N GLN A 262 2.99 -16.50 -2.44
CA GLN A 262 2.48 -15.89 -3.66
C GLN A 262 2.40 -14.37 -3.50
N PHE A 263 2.65 -13.64 -4.59
CA PHE A 263 2.54 -12.19 -4.65
C PHE A 263 1.70 -11.77 -5.84
N TYR A 264 0.64 -11.02 -5.58
CA TYR A 264 -0.11 -10.30 -6.61
C TYR A 264 0.42 -8.87 -6.67
N CYS A 265 1.01 -8.48 -7.79
CA CYS A 265 1.65 -7.17 -7.95
C CYS A 265 0.87 -6.33 -8.98
N SER A 266 0.43 -5.13 -8.61
CA SER A 266 -0.06 -4.14 -9.58
C SER A 266 1.14 -3.35 -10.10
N CYS A 267 1.30 -3.33 -11.42
CA CYS A 267 2.50 -2.85 -12.11
C CYS A 267 2.21 -1.63 -13.00
N MET A 268 1.25 -0.78 -12.64
CA MET A 268 0.90 0.44 -13.36
C MET A 268 0.56 0.14 -14.83
N TYR A 269 1.40 0.63 -15.76
CA TYR A 269 1.26 0.38 -17.19
C TYR A 269 1.52 -1.07 -17.61
N GLY A 270 2.15 -1.85 -16.74
CA GLY A 270 2.37 -3.29 -16.92
C GLY A 270 1.18 -4.16 -16.51
N GLY A 271 0.05 -3.59 -16.11
CA GLY A 271 -1.11 -4.36 -15.63
C GLY A 271 -0.83 -5.01 -14.28
N TRP A 272 -1.07 -6.32 -14.12
CA TRP A 272 -0.79 -7.04 -12.89
C TRP A 272 -0.10 -8.40 -13.12
N ASN A 273 0.63 -8.86 -12.10
CA ASN A 273 1.39 -10.11 -12.16
C ASN A 273 1.10 -11.01 -10.95
N LEU A 274 1.15 -12.33 -11.15
CA LEU A 274 1.24 -13.33 -10.09
C LEU A 274 2.65 -13.92 -10.07
N ILE A 275 3.31 -13.83 -8.92
CA ILE A 275 4.65 -14.36 -8.68
C ILE A 275 4.56 -15.41 -7.58
N GLU A 276 5.32 -16.50 -7.71
CA GLU A 276 5.53 -17.46 -6.62
C GLU A 276 6.99 -17.46 -6.16
N ASN A 277 7.21 -17.44 -4.85
CA ASN A 277 8.46 -17.84 -4.22
C ASN A 277 8.33 -19.29 -3.73
N LYS A 278 8.86 -20.22 -4.52
CA LYS A 278 8.90 -21.66 -4.21
C LYS A 278 10.35 -22.15 -4.28
N ASP A 279 10.76 -22.99 -3.33
CA ASP A 279 12.12 -23.55 -3.28
C ASP A 279 13.22 -22.47 -3.34
N ASN A 280 12.93 -21.30 -2.76
CA ASN A 280 13.75 -20.08 -2.76
C ASN A 280 13.96 -19.40 -4.13
N ILE A 281 13.14 -19.71 -5.13
CA ILE A 281 13.18 -19.07 -6.45
C ILE A 281 11.90 -18.26 -6.66
N LEU A 282 12.05 -16.98 -6.98
CA LEU A 282 10.95 -16.15 -7.47
C LEU A 282 10.68 -16.47 -8.94
N SER A 283 9.43 -16.81 -9.28
CA SER A 283 9.02 -17.13 -10.64
C SER A 283 7.71 -16.46 -11.01
N LEU A 284 7.67 -15.84 -12.19
CA LEU A 284 6.47 -15.25 -12.78
C LEU A 284 5.53 -16.37 -13.25
N LYS A 285 4.29 -16.37 -12.75
CA LYS A 285 3.25 -17.35 -13.12
C LYS A 285 2.20 -16.78 -14.06
N ILE A 286 1.79 -15.55 -13.80
CA ILE A 286 0.84 -14.80 -14.62
C ILE A 286 1.42 -13.42 -14.89
N ASN A 287 1.34 -13.01 -16.15
CA ASN A 287 1.54 -11.65 -16.60
C ASN A 287 0.26 -11.23 -17.33
N ASN A 288 -0.52 -10.34 -16.71
CA ASN A 288 -1.71 -9.78 -17.32
C ASN A 288 -1.50 -8.30 -17.60
N ASN A 289 -1.35 -7.94 -18.87
CA ASN A 289 -1.12 -6.55 -19.29
C ASN A 289 -2.43 -5.83 -19.63
N ASP A 290 -3.55 -6.56 -19.58
CA ASP A 290 -4.86 -5.99 -19.86
C ASP A 290 -5.11 -4.82 -18.91
N HIS A 291 -5.66 -3.73 -19.47
CA HIS A 291 -5.97 -2.49 -18.76
C HIS A 291 -4.77 -1.76 -18.13
N GLY A 292 -3.54 -2.20 -18.40
CA GLY A 292 -2.33 -1.48 -17.98
C GLY A 292 -2.29 -0.05 -18.54
N GLU A 293 -2.74 0.15 -19.78
CA GLU A 293 -2.84 1.49 -20.41
C GLU A 293 -3.71 2.47 -19.60
N ASP A 294 -4.66 1.96 -18.81
CA ASP A 294 -5.53 2.74 -17.94
C ASP A 294 -4.94 2.99 -16.54
N LEU A 295 -3.66 2.63 -16.33
CA LEU A 295 -2.89 2.80 -15.10
C LEU A 295 -3.46 1.99 -13.92
N LEU A 296 -3.04 0.72 -13.84
CA LEU A 296 -3.52 -0.23 -12.84
C LEU A 296 -2.81 -0.05 -11.48
N TYR A 297 -3.54 0.49 -10.50
CA TYR A 297 -3.06 0.87 -9.17
C TYR A 297 -3.48 -0.06 -8.03
N GLY A 298 -4.34 -1.05 -8.28
CA GLY A 298 -4.76 -1.98 -7.23
C GLY A 298 -4.88 -3.38 -7.79
N ILE A 299 -4.48 -4.37 -6.99
CA ILE A 299 -4.76 -5.79 -7.23
C ILE A 299 -4.97 -6.45 -5.88
N SER A 300 -5.96 -7.33 -5.76
CA SER A 300 -6.22 -8.07 -4.52
C SER A 300 -6.92 -9.38 -4.83
N LYS A 301 -6.53 -10.46 -4.14
CA LYS A 301 -7.13 -11.79 -4.28
C LYS A 301 -8.50 -11.79 -3.58
N VAL A 302 -9.55 -12.17 -4.29
CA VAL A 302 -10.92 -12.27 -3.75
C VAL A 302 -11.22 -13.69 -3.27
N ASP A 303 -10.77 -14.68 -4.03
CA ASP A 303 -10.80 -16.11 -3.70
C ASP A 303 -9.73 -16.87 -4.51
N GLU A 304 -9.77 -18.20 -4.49
CA GLU A 304 -8.79 -19.04 -5.20
C GLU A 304 -8.78 -18.85 -6.72
N CYS A 305 -9.86 -18.36 -7.31
CA CYS A 305 -10.02 -18.27 -8.75
C CYS A 305 -10.32 -16.85 -9.23
N SER A 306 -10.20 -15.83 -8.37
CA SER A 306 -10.52 -14.46 -8.77
C SER A 306 -9.72 -13.39 -8.05
N VAL A 307 -9.52 -12.30 -8.77
CA VAL A 307 -8.85 -11.09 -8.30
C VAL A 307 -9.69 -9.87 -8.62
N VAL A 308 -9.56 -8.85 -7.80
CA VAL A 308 -10.09 -7.52 -8.08
C VAL A 308 -8.95 -6.55 -8.36
N ASN A 309 -9.08 -5.73 -9.40
CA ASN A 309 -8.16 -4.64 -9.69
C ASN A 309 -8.90 -3.31 -9.93
N CYS A 310 -8.16 -2.20 -9.88
CA CYS A 310 -8.68 -0.89 -10.24
C CYS A 310 -7.70 -0.09 -11.10
N THR A 311 -8.24 0.67 -12.03
CA THR A 311 -7.50 1.49 -12.99
C THR A 311 -7.90 2.96 -12.88
N PHE A 312 -6.89 3.82 -12.92
CA PHE A 312 -7.04 5.24 -12.58
C PHE A 312 -7.66 6.06 -13.71
N ASN A 313 -7.26 5.81 -14.96
CA ASN A 313 -7.57 6.70 -16.09
C ASN A 313 -9.02 6.55 -16.55
N ASP A 314 -9.56 5.34 -16.53
CA ASP A 314 -10.90 4.98 -17.00
C ASP A 314 -11.96 4.83 -15.88
N TYR A 315 -11.54 4.99 -14.62
CA TYR A 315 -12.38 5.01 -13.42
C TYR A 315 -13.00 3.64 -13.09
N THR A 316 -12.33 2.54 -13.41
CA THR A 316 -12.95 1.20 -13.36
C THR A 316 -12.37 0.32 -12.25
N ILE A 317 -13.25 -0.45 -11.62
CA ILE A 317 -12.88 -1.64 -10.82
C ILE A 317 -13.31 -2.87 -11.59
N ARG A 318 -12.47 -3.90 -11.65
CA ARG A 318 -12.72 -5.15 -12.39
C ARG A 318 -12.56 -6.34 -11.49
N LEU A 319 -13.46 -7.31 -11.65
CA LEU A 319 -13.33 -8.65 -11.10
C LEU A 319 -12.94 -9.56 -12.25
N GLU A 320 -11.78 -10.19 -12.13
CA GLU A 320 -11.22 -11.10 -13.12
C GLU A 320 -11.14 -12.51 -12.55
N SER A 321 -11.52 -13.49 -13.36
CA SER A 321 -11.29 -14.91 -13.07
C SER A 321 -9.89 -15.34 -13.52
N ILE A 322 -9.27 -16.23 -12.74
CA ILE A 322 -8.04 -16.94 -13.07
C ILE A 322 -8.41 -18.42 -13.19
N GLN A 323 -8.39 -18.96 -14.41
CA GLN A 323 -8.72 -20.36 -14.71
C GLN A 323 -7.54 -21.14 -15.25
#